data_AF-A0A943MRX7-F1
#
_entry.id   AF-A0A943MRX7-F1
#
_cell.length_a   1.000
_cell.length_b   1.000
_cell.length_c   1.000
_cell.angle_alpha   90.00
_cell.angle_beta   90.00
_cell.angle_gamma   90.00
#
_symmetry.space_group_name_H-M   'P 1'
#
loop_
_entity.id
_entity.type
_entity.pdbx_description
1 polymer ?
#
loop_
_entity_poly.entity_id
_entity_poly.type
_entity_poly.pdbx_seq_one_letter_code
_entity_poly.pdbx_strand_id
1 'polypeptide(L)'
;MVGYIFLGIPCGILSQSVGMDALQVFLLSALFYSGAGQYMIPNMWLLGSPMAAIIASVTLVNSRQMLYSASLSRFCENVNKRLAFLYGATVTDESFAVNVVKLEQGEWNIKGATLVNLFSQSSWALANVLGVLLGSLL
;
A
#
# COMPACT_ATOMS: atom_id res chain seq x y z
N MET A 1 0.79 12.55 -0.63
CA MET A 1 2.14 12.26 -0.07
C MET A 1 2.22 12.50 1.43
N VAL A 2 1.94 13.71 1.93
CA VAL A 2 2.01 14.03 3.37
C VAL A 2 1.17 13.07 4.24
N GLY A 3 -0.03 12.70 3.78
CA GLY A 3 -0.88 11.72 4.46
C GLY A 3 -0.21 10.34 4.64
N TYR A 4 0.54 9.86 3.64
CA TYR A 4 1.28 8.59 3.75
C TYR A 4 2.41 8.66 4.77
N ILE A 5 3.02 9.83 4.96
CA ILE A 5 4.07 10.00 5.97
C ILE A 5 3.45 10.00 7.37
N PHE A 6 2.38 10.79 7.55
CA PHE A 6 1.68 10.90 8.83
C PHE A 6 1.10 9.56 9.29
N LEU A 7 0.53 8.78 8.37
CA LEU A 7 -0.01 7.45 8.66
C LEU A 7 1.06 6.36 8.62
N GLY A 8 2.18 6.54 7.93
CA GLY A 8 3.22 5.52 7.79
C GLY A 8 4.11 5.40 9.03
N ILE A 9 4.42 6.52 9.69
CA ILE A 9 5.27 6.52 10.89
C ILE A 9 4.67 5.65 12.03
N PRO A 10 3.40 5.84 12.44
CA PRO A 10 2.81 4.99 13.49
C PRO A 10 2.70 3.52 13.08
N CYS A 11 2.48 3.24 11.80
CA CYS A 11 2.46 1.87 11.26
C CYS A 11 3.84 1.19 11.42
N GLY A 12 4.92 1.92 11.15
CA GLY A 12 6.28 1.45 11.37
C GLY A 12 6.58 1.16 12.84
N ILE A 13 6.17 2.05 13.75
CA ILE A 13 6.31 1.85 15.21
C ILE A 13 5.54 0.60 15.67
N LEU A 14 4.31 0.41 15.17
CA LEU A 14 3.51 -0.79 15.44
C LEU A 14 4.13 -2.07 14.89
N SER A 15 4.81 -2.00 13.75
CA SER A 15 5.51 -3.17 13.19
C SER A 15 6.72 -3.53 14.04
N GLN A 16 7.43 -2.52 14.55
CA GLN A 16 8.57 -2.71 15.44
C GLN A 16 8.17 -3.29 16.81
N SER A 17 6.99 -2.96 17.34
CA SER A 17 6.49 -3.56 18.60
C SER A 17 6.23 -5.07 18.51
N VAL A 18 6.10 -5.59 17.27
CA VAL A 18 5.97 -7.01 16.97
C VAL A 18 7.33 -7.67 16.64
N GLY A 19 8.42 -6.91 16.74
CA GLY A 19 9.78 -7.37 16.51
C GLY A 19 10.20 -7.35 15.04
N MET A 20 9.46 -6.65 14.16
CA MET A 20 9.89 -6.50 12.78
C MET A 20 11.02 -5.48 12.65
N ASP A 21 12.05 -5.83 11.89
CA ASP A 21 13.18 -4.94 11.59
C ASP A 21 12.87 -4.01 10.39
N ALA A 22 13.63 -2.93 10.26
CA ALA A 22 13.48 -1.92 9.21
C ALA A 22 13.49 -2.52 7.81
N LEU A 23 14.36 -3.51 7.55
CA LEU A 23 14.43 -4.20 6.27
C LEU A 23 13.17 -5.06 6.01
N GLN A 24 12.63 -5.71 7.03
CA GLN A 24 11.40 -6.51 6.91
C GLN A 24 10.19 -5.62 6.60
N VAL A 25 10.09 -4.47 7.28
CA VAL A 25 9.00 -3.50 7.06
C VAL A 25 9.13 -2.81 5.70
N PHE A 26 10.35 -2.52 5.26
CA PHE A 26 10.59 -2.02 3.90
C PHE A 26 10.13 -3.03 2.85
N LEU A 27 10.54 -4.30 2.97
CA LEU A 27 10.11 -5.36 2.06
C LEU A 27 8.60 -5.57 2.09
N LEU A 28 7.98 -5.53 3.28
CA LEU A 28 6.53 -5.60 3.43
C LEU A 28 5.84 -4.45 2.69
N SER A 29 6.39 -3.23 2.76
CA SER A 29 5.84 -2.04 2.07
C SER A 29 6.07 -2.04 0.56
N ALA A 30 7.18 -2.62 0.10
CA ALA A 30 7.48 -2.74 -1.31
C ALA A 30 6.66 -3.86 -1.99
N LEU A 31 6.45 -4.99 -1.32
CA LEU A 31 5.79 -6.17 -1.87
C LEU A 31 4.29 -6.21 -1.56
N PHE A 32 3.89 -5.76 -0.37
CA PHE A 32 2.53 -5.79 0.12
C PHE A 32 2.07 -4.39 0.51
N TYR A 33 1.75 -3.60 -0.52
CA TYR A 33 1.38 -2.20 -0.35
C TYR A 33 -0.10 -2.04 0.04
N SER A 34 -0.36 -2.14 1.33
CA SER A 34 -1.70 -1.95 1.90
C SER A 34 -1.62 -1.23 3.23
N GLY A 35 -2.12 0.00 3.31
CA GLY A 35 -2.18 0.74 4.57
C GLY A 35 -2.95 -0.03 5.65
N ALA A 36 -4.23 -0.33 5.39
CA ALA A 36 -5.07 -1.07 6.34
C ALA A 36 -4.53 -2.48 6.64
N GLY A 37 -4.01 -3.20 5.65
CA GLY A 37 -3.44 -4.53 5.84
C GLY A 37 -2.20 -4.51 6.74
N GLN A 38 -1.29 -3.55 6.52
CA GLN A 38 -0.07 -3.42 7.32
C GLN A 38 -0.32 -2.97 8.75
N TYR A 39 -1.39 -2.20 9.02
CA TYR A 39 -1.84 -1.96 10.39
C TYR A 39 -2.44 -3.20 11.04
N MET A 40 -3.15 -4.02 10.28
CA MET A 40 -3.88 -5.17 10.82
C MET A 40 -2.96 -6.33 11.20
N ILE A 41 -1.88 -6.57 10.44
CA ILE A 41 -0.90 -7.65 10.71
C ILE A 41 -0.34 -7.57 12.14
N PRO A 42 0.32 -6.48 12.58
CA PRO A 42 0.90 -6.39 13.91
C PRO A 42 -0.19 -6.39 15.00
N ASN A 43 -1.33 -5.75 14.77
CA ASN A 43 -2.44 -5.76 15.75
C ASN A 43 -2.97 -7.18 16.01
N MET A 44 -3.23 -7.96 14.95
CA MET A 44 -3.70 -9.34 15.12
C MET A 44 -2.62 -10.26 15.68
N TRP A 45 -1.36 -10.02 15.35
CA TRP A 45 -0.23 -10.74 15.92
C TRP A 45 -0.12 -10.54 17.42
N LEU A 46 -0.22 -9.29 17.89
CA LEU A 46 -0.21 -8.96 19.33
C LEU A 46 -1.39 -9.59 20.10
N LEU A 47 -2.52 -9.79 19.42
CA LEU A 47 -3.68 -10.51 19.97
C LEU A 47 -3.50 -12.03 20.00
N GLY A 48 -2.38 -12.57 19.51
CA GLY A 48 -2.14 -14.01 19.43
C GLY A 48 -3.03 -14.72 18.41
N SER A 49 -3.50 -14.00 17.38
CA SER A 49 -4.36 -14.58 16.35
C SER A 49 -3.61 -15.64 15.53
N PRO A 50 -4.26 -16.76 15.16
CA PRO A 50 -3.65 -17.75 14.27
C PRO A 50 -3.27 -17.11 12.92
N MET A 51 -2.13 -17.54 12.36
CA MET A 51 -1.62 -17.01 11.08
C MET A 51 -2.65 -17.09 9.94
N ALA A 52 -3.43 -18.17 9.89
CA ALA A 52 -4.50 -18.34 8.91
C ALA A 52 -5.58 -17.25 9.01
N ALA A 53 -5.92 -16.82 10.24
CA ALA A 53 -6.89 -15.75 10.46
C ALA A 53 -6.34 -14.39 10.02
N ILE A 54 -5.05 -14.12 10.27
CA ILE A 54 -4.38 -12.90 9.81
C ILE A 54 -4.42 -12.84 8.28
N ILE A 55 -4.01 -13.91 7.60
CA ILE A 55 -4.02 -13.99 6.15
C ILE A 55 -5.44 -13.80 5.60
N ALA A 56 -6.44 -14.48 6.17
CA ALA A 56 -7.83 -14.37 5.74
C ALA A 56 -8.37 -12.95 5.90
N SER A 57 -8.17 -12.32 7.07
CA SER A 57 -8.62 -10.95 7.33
C SER A 57 -7.93 -9.96 6.39
N VAL A 58 -6.60 -10.05 6.25
CA VAL A 58 -5.82 -9.15 5.39
C VAL A 58 -6.27 -9.27 3.94
N THR A 59 -6.49 -10.50 3.46
CA THR A 59 -7.01 -10.74 2.11
C THR A 59 -8.40 -10.16 1.93
N LEU A 60 -9.30 -10.38 2.90
CA LEU A 60 -10.67 -9.90 2.85
C LEU A 60 -10.74 -8.37 2.82
N VAL A 61 -9.96 -7.69 3.67
CA VAL A 61 -9.88 -6.22 3.70
C VAL A 61 -9.27 -5.65 2.41
N ASN A 62 -8.36 -6.38 1.77
CA ASN A 62 -7.71 -5.95 0.53
C ASN A 62 -8.46 -6.31 -0.75
N SER A 63 -9.52 -7.12 -0.68
CA SER A 63 -10.36 -7.46 -1.85
C SER A 63 -10.86 -6.23 -2.62
N ARG A 64 -11.06 -5.09 -1.95
CA ARG A 64 -11.39 -3.80 -2.58
C ARG A 64 -10.35 -3.31 -3.58
N GLN A 65 -9.06 -3.58 -3.36
CA GLN A 65 -8.02 -3.21 -4.33
C GLN A 65 -8.13 -4.02 -5.63
N MET A 66 -8.63 -5.27 -5.56
CA MET A 66 -8.96 -6.05 -6.76
C MET A 66 -10.11 -5.40 -7.53
N LEU A 67 -11.13 -4.89 -6.83
CA LEU A 67 -12.25 -4.17 -7.45
C LEU A 67 -11.79 -2.86 -8.10
N TYR A 68 -10.90 -2.10 -7.45
CA TYR A 68 -10.31 -0.90 -8.04
C TYR A 68 -9.53 -1.21 -9.31
N SER A 69 -8.67 -2.24 -9.27
CA SER A 69 -7.92 -2.70 -10.43
C SER A 69 -8.85 -3.13 -11.57
N ALA A 70 -9.94 -3.82 -11.28
CA ALA A 70 -10.95 -4.20 -12.28
C ALA A 70 -11.67 -2.98 -12.88
N SER A 71 -12.03 -1.98 -12.06
CA SER A 71 -12.71 -0.77 -12.57
C SER A 71 -11.81 0.10 -13.46
N LEU A 72 -10.50 0.10 -13.20
CA LEU A 72 -9.51 0.85 -13.96
C LEU A 72 -9.01 0.09 -15.20
N SER A 73 -9.37 -1.19 -15.35
CA SER A 73 -8.90 -2.01 -16.47
C SER A 73 -9.32 -1.45 -17.83
N ARG A 74 -10.47 -0.79 -17.91
CA ARG A 74 -10.97 -0.12 -19.13
C ARG A 74 -10.01 0.94 -19.68
N PHE A 75 -9.24 1.60 -18.81
CA PHE A 75 -8.24 2.57 -19.25
C PHE A 75 -6.95 1.89 -19.74
N CYS A 76 -6.74 0.61 -19.38
CA CYS A 76 -5.52 -0.15 -19.65
C CYS A 76 -5.54 -0.94 -20.96
N GLU A 77 -6.64 -0.94 -21.72
CA GLU A 77 -6.81 -1.80 -22.91
C GLU A 77 -5.69 -1.63 -23.95
N ASN A 78 -5.23 -0.40 -24.17
CA ASN A 78 -4.21 -0.06 -25.16
C ASN A 78 -2.80 0.09 -24.55
N VAL A 79 -2.59 -0.37 -23.32
CA VAL A 79 -1.34 -0.18 -22.58
C VAL A 79 -0.56 -1.49 -22.49
N ASN A 80 0.78 -1.40 -22.46
CA ASN A 80 1.65 -2.56 -22.28
C ASN A 80 1.24 -3.34 -21.00
N LYS A 81 1.04 -4.65 -21.13
CA LYS A 81 0.65 -5.55 -20.04
C LYS A 81 1.49 -5.40 -18.78
N ARG A 82 2.80 -5.16 -18.91
CA ARG A 82 3.69 -4.93 -17.75
C ARG A 82 3.34 -3.67 -16.98
N LEU A 83 2.98 -2.61 -17.71
CA LEU A 83 2.63 -1.32 -17.11
C LEU A 83 1.21 -1.35 -16.53
N ALA A 84 0.27 -2.03 -17.20
CA ALA A 84 -1.06 -2.28 -16.65
C ALA A 84 -1.01 -3.10 -15.36
N PHE A 85 -0.15 -4.14 -15.30
CA PHE A 85 0.06 -4.93 -14.09
C PHE A 85 0.65 -4.07 -12.95
N LEU A 86 1.70 -3.31 -13.23
CA LEU A 86 2.35 -2.47 -12.21
C LEU A 86 1.43 -1.35 -11.72
N TYR A 87 0.61 -0.79 -12.62
CA TYR A 87 -0.42 0.16 -12.26
C TYR A 87 -1.44 -0.45 -11.31
N GLY A 88 -2.07 -1.59 -11.68
CA GLY A 88 -3.05 -2.26 -10.82
C GLY A 88 -2.46 -2.71 -9.47
N ALA A 89 -1.23 -3.21 -9.46
CA ALA A 89 -0.55 -3.68 -8.24
C ALA A 89 -0.21 -2.56 -7.24
N THR A 90 -0.19 -1.30 -7.67
CA THR A 90 0.21 -0.15 -6.84
C THR A 90 -0.94 0.80 -6.50
N VAL A 91 -2.18 0.44 -6.87
CA VAL A 91 -3.37 1.24 -6.59
C VAL A 91 -3.82 1.07 -5.14
N THR A 92 -3.91 2.18 -4.43
CA THR A 92 -4.58 2.34 -3.13
C THR A 92 -5.86 3.16 -3.23
N ASP A 93 -6.65 3.18 -2.17
CA ASP A 93 -7.89 3.96 -2.03
C ASP A 93 -7.70 5.43 -2.45
N GLU A 94 -6.62 6.08 -1.98
CA GLU A 94 -6.35 7.49 -2.25
C GLU A 94 -5.90 7.69 -3.70
N SER A 95 -5.02 6.83 -4.19
CA SER A 95 -4.55 6.91 -5.58
C SER A 95 -5.67 6.58 -6.57
N PHE A 96 -6.59 5.69 -6.21
CA PHE A 96 -7.77 5.34 -7.00
C PHE A 96 -8.68 6.55 -7.16
N ALA A 97 -9.02 7.22 -6.06
CA ALA A 97 -9.89 8.40 -6.06
C ALA A 97 -9.34 9.53 -6.94
N VAL A 98 -8.02 9.73 -6.94
CA VAL A 98 -7.37 10.75 -7.78
C VAL A 98 -7.26 10.28 -9.23
N ASN A 99 -6.80 9.05 -9.46
CA ASN A 99 -6.54 8.54 -10.80
C ASN A 99 -7.82 8.37 -11.62
N VAL A 100 -8.93 7.92 -11.03
CA VAL A 100 -10.18 7.70 -11.77
C VAL A 100 -10.70 9.00 -12.38
N VAL A 101 -10.72 10.10 -11.60
CA VAL A 101 -11.18 11.41 -12.05
C VAL A 101 -10.26 11.96 -13.14
N LYS A 102 -8.94 11.90 -12.92
CA LYS A 102 -7.93 12.43 -13.85
C LYS A 102 -7.87 11.66 -15.17
N LEU A 103 -8.09 10.34 -15.13
CA LEU A 103 -8.17 9.49 -16.33
C LEU A 103 -9.45 9.73 -17.11
N GLU A 104 -10.60 9.91 -16.43
CA GLU A 104 -11.87 10.24 -17.08
C GLU A 104 -11.85 11.62 -17.75
N GLN A 105 -11.16 12.59 -17.16
CA GLN A 105 -10.97 13.92 -17.73
C GLN A 105 -9.91 13.96 -18.86
N GLY A 106 -9.20 12.86 -19.10
CA GLY A 106 -8.13 12.81 -20.10
C GLY A 106 -6.89 13.63 -19.75
N GLU A 107 -6.76 14.10 -18.50
CA GLU A 107 -5.63 14.92 -18.06
C GLU A 107 -4.36 14.08 -17.88
N TRP A 108 -4.51 12.81 -17.49
CA TRP A 108 -3.41 11.90 -17.21
C TRP A 108 -3.42 10.67 -18.12
N ASN A 109 -2.21 10.18 -18.41
CA ASN A 109 -2.00 8.86 -19.00
C ASN A 109 -1.65 7.85 -17.91
N ILE A 110 -1.83 6.55 -18.18
CA ILE A 110 -1.51 5.49 -17.21
C ILE A 110 -0.07 5.56 -16.73
N LYS A 111 0.88 5.97 -17.57
CA LYS A 111 2.27 6.19 -17.16
C LYS A 111 2.39 7.21 -16.03
N GLY A 112 1.69 8.34 -16.14
CA GLY A 112 1.67 9.39 -15.11
C GLY A 112 0.99 8.93 -13.83
N ALA A 113 -0.17 8.28 -13.96
CA ALA A 113 -0.90 7.69 -12.84
C ALA A 113 -0.06 6.64 -12.08
N THR A 114 0.67 5.80 -12.81
CA THR A 114 1.60 4.81 -12.24
C THR A 114 2.75 5.48 -11.49
N LEU A 115 3.27 6.60 -12.01
CA LEU A 115 4.32 7.37 -11.35
C LEU A 115 3.84 7.89 -9.99
N VAL A 116 2.62 8.43 -9.93
CA VAL A 116 2.00 8.91 -8.69
C VAL A 116 1.84 7.78 -7.67
N ASN A 117 1.42 6.60 -8.12
CA ASN A 117 1.31 5.42 -7.25
C ASN A 117 2.68 5.02 -6.68
N LEU A 118 3.71 4.92 -7.52
CA LEU A 118 5.07 4.56 -7.10
C LEU A 118 5.65 5.58 -6.12
N PHE A 119 5.46 6.86 -6.39
CA PHE A 119 5.89 7.91 -5.48
C PHE A 119 5.17 7.85 -4.13
N SER A 120 3.88 7.52 -4.14
CA SER A 120 3.09 7.33 -2.92
C SER A 120 3.57 6.11 -2.13
N GLN A 121 3.82 4.99 -2.81
CA GLN A 121 4.39 3.77 -2.23
C GLN A 121 5.77 4.02 -1.63
N SER A 122 6.64 4.74 -2.34
CA SER A 122 7.97 5.09 -1.82
C SER A 122 7.90 5.97 -0.57
N SER A 123 6.99 6.96 -0.57
CA SER A 123 6.76 7.82 0.60
C SER A 123 6.25 7.02 1.80
N TRP A 124 5.34 6.07 1.56
CA TRP A 124 4.81 5.16 2.57
C TRP A 124 5.89 4.21 3.13
N ALA A 125 6.70 3.60 2.26
CA ALA A 125 7.77 2.70 2.68
C ALA A 125 8.83 3.43 3.50
N LEU A 126 9.26 4.62 3.06
CA LEU A 126 10.21 5.45 3.83
C LEU A 126 9.63 5.86 5.18
N ALA A 127 8.36 6.25 5.24
CA ALA A 127 7.71 6.62 6.49
C ALA A 127 7.61 5.45 7.47
N ASN A 128 7.31 4.23 6.98
CA ASN A 128 7.29 3.03 7.82
C ASN A 128 8.69 2.67 8.34
N VAL A 129 9.72 2.75 7.48
CA VAL A 129 11.11 2.53 7.91
C VAL A 129 11.52 3.54 8.98
N LEU A 130 11.21 4.83 8.79
CA LEU A 130 11.44 5.86 9.79
C LEU A 130 10.68 5.55 11.09
N GLY A 131 9.44 5.07 11.00
CA GLY A 131 8.66 4.62 12.14
C GLY A 131 9.32 3.48 12.92
N VAL A 132 9.86 2.48 12.23
CA VAL A 132 10.60 1.37 12.89
C VAL A 132 11.84 1.89 13.61
N LEU A 133 12.63 2.75 12.95
CA LEU A 133 13.83 3.34 13.55
C LEU A 133 13.48 4.18 14.79
N LEU A 134 12.42 4.98 14.73
CA LEU A 134 11.92 5.75 15.88
C LEU A 134 11.40 4.83 16.99
N GLY A 135 10.67 3.77 16.65
CA GLY A 135 10.20 2.77 17.59
C GLY A 135 11.35 2.06 18.30
N SER A 136 12.46 1.80 17.61
CA SER A 136 13.66 1.18 18.21
C SER A 136 14.39 2.07 19.22
N LEU A 137 14.12 3.38 19.22
CA LEU A 137 14.69 4.35 20.14
C LEU A 137 13.79 4.61 21.37
N LEU A 138 12.54 4.15 21.34
CA LEU A 138 11.53 4.27 22.40
C LEU A 138 11.53 3.03 23.30
#